data_AF-A0A952ECK7-F1
#
_entry.id   AF-A0A952ECK7-F1
#
_cell.length_a   1.000
_cell.length_b   1.000
_cell.length_c   1.000
_cell.angle_alpha   90.00
_cell.angle_beta   90.00
_cell.angle_gamma   90.00
#
_symmetry.space_group_name_H-M   'P 1'
#
loop_
_entity.id
_entity.type
_entity.pdbx_description
1 polymer ?
#
loop_
_entity_poly.entity_id
_entity_poly.type
_entity_poly.pdbx_seq_one_letter_code
_entity_poly.pdbx_strand_id
1 'polypeptide(L)' 'MAAKLKTFLFGMILGSIIAFPLGINFGKDEPLWSNPFAQRDVREKVLNSVKEGTERAIEGAKEKIHEATKPARGMLKQ' A
#
# COMPACT_ATOMS: atom_id res chain seq x y z
N MET A 1 25.05 14.48 6.36
CA MET A 1 24.27 15.11 5.28
C MET A 1 23.98 14.14 4.12
N ALA A 2 24.99 13.47 3.57
CA ALA A 2 24.84 12.52 2.46
C ALA A 2 23.86 11.35 2.70
N ALA A 3 23.83 10.77 3.90
CA ALA A 3 22.89 9.68 4.21
C ALA A 3 21.42 10.13 4.15
N LYS A 4 21.11 11.33 4.68
CA LYS A 4 19.75 11.89 4.63
C LYS A 4 19.31 12.19 3.19
N LEU A 5 20.24 12.69 2.35
CA LEU A 5 19.97 12.93 0.93
C LEU A 5 19.72 11.63 0.17
N LYS A 6 20.49 10.57 0.45
CA LYS A 6 20.26 9.25 -0.14
C LYS A 6 18.90 8.67 0.24
N THR A 7 18.51 8.76 1.51
CA THR A 7 17.19 8.32 1.96
C THR A 7 16.07 9.14 1.31
N PHE A 8 16.24 10.46 1.17
CA PHE A 8 15.29 11.31 0.47
C PHE A 8 15.14 10.92 -1.01
N LEU A 9 16.25 10.75 -1.74
CA LEU A 9 16.23 10.34 -3.15
C LEU A 9 15.62 8.95 -3.32
N PHE A 10 15.94 8.01 -2.43
CA PHE A 10 15.34 6.69 -2.43
C PHE A 10 13.83 6.75 -2.22
N GLY A 11 13.37 7.54 -1.23
CA GLY A 11 11.94 7.79 -1.00
C GLY A 11 11.26 8.44 -2.20
N MET A 12 11.94 9.36 -2.88
CA MET A 12 11.43 10.01 -4.10
C MET A 12 11.28 9.01 -5.23
N ILE A 13 12.30 8.17 -5.50
CA ILE A 13 12.25 7.13 -6.54
C ILE A 13 11.13 6.13 -6.22
N LEU A 14 11.05 5.64 -4.98
CA LEU A 14 10.02 4.70 -4.56
C LEU A 14 8.62 5.32 -4.67
N GLY A 15 8.47 6.57 -4.25
CA GLY A 15 7.24 7.33 -4.37
C GLY A 15 6.82 7.52 -5.82
N SER A 16 7.75 7.82 -6.73
CA SER A 16 7.47 7.92 -8.16
C SER A 16 7.01 6.58 -8.75
N ILE A 17 7.67 5.47 -8.42
CA ILE A 17 7.28 4.13 -8.90
C ILE A 17 5.85 3.79 -8.51
N ILE A 18 5.39 4.22 -7.33
CA ILE A 18 4.02 3.99 -6.86
C ILE A 18 3.04 5.02 -7.46
N ALA A 19 3.43 6.28 -7.52
CA ALA A 19 2.57 7.37 -7.96
C ALA A 19 2.24 7.31 -9.46
N PHE A 20 3.19 6.92 -10.32
CA PHE A 20 2.98 6.90 -11.77
C PHE A 20 1.90 5.90 -12.22
N PRO A 21 1.92 4.62 -11.80
CA PRO A 21 0.86 3.66 -12.15
C PRO A 21 -0.53 4.08 -11.65
N LEU A 22 -0.60 4.70 -10.47
CA LEU A 22 -1.85 5.22 -9.94
C LEU A 22 -2.31 6.43 -10.77
N GLY A 23 -1.46 7.43 -10.94
CA GLY A 23 -1.79 8.66 -11.67
C GLY A 23 -2.15 8.46 -13.14
N ILE A 24 -1.40 7.61 -13.86
CA ILE A 24 -1.63 7.34 -15.29
C ILE A 24 -2.99 6.66 -15.52
N ASN A 25 -3.47 5.84 -14.56
CA ASN A 25 -4.71 5.09 -14.73
C ASN A 25 -5.97 5.89 -14.33
N PHE A 26 -5.82 6.94 -13.53
CA PHE A 26 -6.95 7.78 -13.08
C PHE A 26 -7.26 8.98 -13.98
N GLY A 27 -6.26 9.51 -14.71
CA GLY A 27 -6.42 10.68 -15.57
C GLY A 27 -6.51 10.39 -17.07
N LYS A 28 -6.66 9.11 -17.46
CA LYS A 28 -6.74 8.72 -18.87
C LYS A 28 -7.96 9.41 -19.51
N ASP A 29 -7.71 10.19 -20.56
CA ASP A 29 -8.71 10.97 -21.31
C ASP A 29 -9.33 12.18 -20.57
N GLU A 30 -8.79 12.55 -19.40
CA GLU A 30 -9.23 13.73 -18.64
C GLU A 30 -8.26 14.92 -18.83
N PRO A 31 -8.76 16.18 -18.83
CA PRO A 31 -7.90 17.37 -18.90
C PRO A 31 -6.86 17.41 -17.78
N LEU A 32 -5.64 17.89 -18.07
CA LEU A 32 -4.53 17.94 -17.11
C LEU A 32 -4.84 18.72 -15.81
N TRP A 33 -5.74 19.69 -15.89
CA TRP A 33 -6.16 20.53 -14.76
C TRP A 33 -7.51 20.13 -14.15
N SER A 34 -8.06 18.99 -14.57
CA SER A 34 -9.27 18.43 -13.98
C SER A 34 -8.97 17.87 -12.58
N ASN A 35 -10.00 17.80 -11.73
CA ASN A 35 -9.88 17.15 -10.43
C ASN A 35 -10.21 15.66 -10.57
N PRO A 36 -9.22 14.75 -10.54
CA PRO A 36 -9.47 13.31 -10.69
C PRO A 36 -10.27 12.71 -9.53
N PHE A 37 -10.40 13.43 -8.41
CA PHE A 37 -11.17 13.03 -7.23
C PHE A 37 -12.58 13.64 -7.19
N ALA A 38 -12.97 14.44 -8.18
CA ALA A 38 -14.34 14.95 -8.27
C ALA A 38 -15.34 13.84 -8.60
N GLN A 39 -14.89 12.79 -9.29
CA GLN A 39 -15.69 11.62 -9.59
C GLN A 39 -15.77 10.70 -8.37
N ARG A 40 -16.98 10.49 -7.84
CA ARG A 40 -17.21 9.63 -6.66
C ARG A 40 -16.70 8.21 -6.87
N ASP A 41 -16.87 7.68 -8.08
CA ASP A 41 -16.48 6.32 -8.44
C ASP A 41 -14.96 6.09 -8.33
N VAL A 42 -14.15 7.09 -8.71
CA VAL A 42 -12.69 7.03 -8.60
C VAL A 42 -12.27 7.00 -7.13
N ARG A 43 -12.88 7.85 -6.30
CA ARG A 43 -12.59 7.90 -4.86
C ARG A 43 -12.96 6.59 -4.16
N GLU A 44 -14.13 6.03 -4.47
CA GLU A 44 -14.58 4.77 -3.89
C GLU A 44 -13.70 3.60 -4.34
N LYS A 45 -13.30 3.55 -5.62
CA LYS A 45 -12.41 2.51 -6.15
C LYS A 45 -11.03 2.52 -5.50
N VAL A 46 -10.46 3.71 -5.28
CA VAL A 46 -9.19 3.87 -4.54
C VAL A 46 -9.35 3.39 -3.10
N LEU A 47 -10.38 3.86 -2.39
CA LEU A 47 -10.62 3.49 -0.99
C LEU A 47 -10.80 1.98 -0.83
N ASN A 48 -11.58 1.34 -1.70
CA ASN A 48 -11.81 -0.10 -1.67
C ASN A 48 -10.52 -0.88 -1.96
N SER A 49 -9.74 -0.46 -2.96
CA SER A 49 -8.46 -1.11 -3.30
C SER A 49 -7.45 -1.03 -2.15
N VAL A 50 -7.36 0.12 -1.49
CA VAL A 50 -6.48 0.32 -0.33
C VAL A 50 -6.95 -0.53 0.86
N LYS A 51 -8.27 -0.57 1.10
CA LYS A 51 -8.85 -1.37 2.17
C LYS A 51 -8.57 -2.87 1.97
N GLU A 52 -8.85 -3.40 0.79
CA GLU A 52 -8.59 -4.81 0.46
C GLU A 52 -7.10 -5.17 0.57
N GLY A 53 -6.21 -4.31 0.05
CA GLY A 53 -4.77 -4.53 0.17
C GLY A 53 -4.29 -4.56 1.62
N THR A 54 -4.85 -3.68 2.46
CA THR A 54 -4.55 -3.61 3.89
C THR A 54 -5.06 -4.84 4.63
N GLU A 55 -6.29 -5.26 4.38
CA GLU A 55 -6.88 -6.46 4.99
C GLU A 55 -6.07 -7.71 4.65
N ARG A 56 -5.70 -7.91 3.38
CA ARG A 56 -4.84 -9.04 2.97
C ARG A 56 -3.47 -9.01 3.63
N ALA A 57 -2.87 -7.84 3.78
CA ALA A 57 -1.58 -7.69 4.46
C ALA A 57 -1.68 -8.05 5.95
N ILE A 58 -2.73 -7.61 6.63
CA ILE A 58 -3.00 -7.95 8.04
C ILE A 58 -3.26 -9.44 8.20
N GLU A 59 -4.03 -10.04 7.29
CA GLU A 59 -4.36 -11.47 7.34
C GLU A 59 -3.11 -12.34 7.13
N GLY A 60 -2.27 -12.02 6.14
CA GLY A 60 -0.99 -12.69 5.95
C GLY A 60 -0.04 -12.51 7.14
N ALA A 61 -0.02 -11.33 7.77
CA ALA A 61 0.77 -11.11 8.98
C ALA A 61 0.25 -11.96 10.15
N LYS A 62 -1.07 -12.03 10.34
CA LYS A 62 -1.72 -12.85 11.37
C LYS A 62 -1.42 -14.33 11.16
N GLU A 63 -1.46 -14.82 9.93
CA GLU A 63 -1.15 -16.20 9.59
C GLU A 63 0.31 -16.54 9.94
N LYS A 64 1.26 -15.70 9.55
CA LYS A 64 2.68 -15.88 9.90
C LYS A 64 2.94 -15.84 11.41
N ILE A 65 2.27 -14.95 12.14
CA ILE A 65 2.35 -14.90 13.61
C ILE A 65 1.75 -16.18 14.22
N HIS A 66 0.62 -16.65 13.69
CA HIS A 66 -0.02 -17.88 14.17
C HIS A 66 0.88 -19.11 13.94
N GLU A 67 1.51 -19.20 12.77
CA GLU A 67 2.46 -20.27 12.46
C GLU A 67 3.70 -20.22 13.36
N ALA A 68 4.28 -19.04 13.58
CA ALA A 68 5.42 -18.85 14.47
C ALA A 68 5.12 -19.15 15.95
N THR A 69 3.85 -19.06 16.38
CA THR A 69 3.41 -19.31 17.76
C THR A 69 2.89 -20.72 18.01
N LYS A 70 2.63 -21.53 16.97
CA LYS A 70 2.31 -22.97 17.09
C LYS A 70 3.35 -23.77 17.88
N PRO A 71 4.69 -23.62 17.66
CA PRO A 71 5.71 -24.34 18.43
C PRO A 71 5.66 -24.00 19.93
N ALA A 72 5.49 -22.72 20.26
CA ALA A 72 5.43 -22.25 21.65
C ALA A 72 4.17 -22.73 22.38
N ARG A 73 3.03 -22.83 21.68
CA ARG A 73 1.77 -23.33 22.26
C ARG A 73 1.79 -24.84 22.53
N GLY A 74 2.56 -25.61 21.76
CA GLY A 74 2.77 -27.05 22.01
C GLY A 74 3.59 -27.32 23.27
N MET A 75 4.52 -26.41 23.62
CA MET A 75 5.33 -26.49 24.85
C MET A 75 4.58 -26.06 26.11
N LEU A 76 3.55 -25.20 26.00
CA LEU A 76 2.73 -24.73 27.13
C LEU A 76 1.58 -25.68 27.53
N LYS A 77 1.35 -26.75 26.77
CA LYS A 77 0.29 -27.74 27.02
C LYS A 77 0.80 -29.10 27.53
N GLN A 78 2.13 -29.24 27.72
CA GLN A 78 2.73 -30.33 28.50
C GLN A 78 2.96 -29.85 29.93
#